data_AF-C1E9U6-F1
#
_entry.id   AF-C1E9U6-F1
#
_cell.length_a   1.000
_cell.length_b   1.000
_cell.length_c   1.000
_cell.angle_alpha   90.00
_cell.angle_beta   90.00
_cell.angle_gamma   90.00
#
_symmetry.space_group_name_H-M   'P 1'
#
loop_
_entity.id
_entity.type
_entity.pdbx_description
1 polymer ?
#
loop_
_entity_poly.entity_id
_entity_poly.type
_entity_poly.pdbx_seq_one_letter_code
_entity_poly.pdbx_strand_id
1 'polypeptide(L)'
;MERSESEEEQKDATKKGVKRKRAPRTKGPCDHGVKPRSNCKVCSGCPHGKWRRFCKECGGSQVCEHGRQRSHCKECGGSAICVHARERSKCKECGGGGICVHGRRRSVCKECGGGSICEHARIRFYCKECGGSQICQHGRVRSYCKECGGASICVHARERSKCKECGGGSICEHDRVRSSCKECKRNRSTPPQR
;
A
#
# COMPACT_ATOMS: atom_id res chain seq x y z
N MET A 1 -29.87 -5.16 -63.26
CA MET A 1 -28.41 -5.09 -63.28
C MET A 1 -28.05 -3.82 -62.52
N GLU A 2 -28.10 -3.90 -61.19
CA GLU A 2 -26.96 -4.28 -60.32
C GLU A 2 -25.99 -3.10 -60.18
N ARG A 3 -26.03 -2.41 -59.01
CA ARG A 3 -25.06 -2.54 -57.90
C ARG A 3 -23.70 -1.95 -58.28
N SER A 4 -23.30 -0.81 -57.73
CA SER A 4 -22.43 -0.71 -56.53
C SER A 4 -22.15 0.80 -56.32
N GLU A 5 -22.39 1.45 -55.18
CA GLU A 5 -21.69 1.34 -53.87
C GLU A 5 -20.16 1.34 -54.00
N SER A 6 -19.54 2.53 -53.90
CA SER A 6 -18.17 2.71 -53.41
C SER A 6 -17.97 4.17 -53.01
N GLU A 7 -18.12 4.49 -51.73
CA GLU A 7 -17.07 4.51 -50.69
C GLU A 7 -16.74 5.97 -50.34
N GLU A 8 -17.46 6.50 -49.35
CA GLU A 8 -17.07 7.71 -48.63
C GLU A 8 -15.73 7.48 -47.93
N GLU A 9 -14.67 8.10 -48.45
CA GLU A 9 -13.34 8.11 -47.86
C GLU A 9 -13.35 8.91 -46.54
N GLN A 10 -13.63 8.23 -45.43
CA GLN A 10 -13.43 8.75 -44.08
C GLN A 10 -11.93 8.97 -43.82
N LYS A 11 -11.48 10.22 -43.89
CA LYS A 11 -10.13 10.60 -43.44
C LYS A 11 -10.16 10.97 -41.96
N ASP A 12 -10.07 9.96 -41.10
CA ASP A 12 -9.74 10.12 -39.68
C ASP A 12 -8.28 10.56 -39.53
N ALA A 13 -8.06 11.87 -39.69
CA ALA A 13 -6.76 12.49 -39.50
C ALA A 13 -6.46 12.63 -38.00
N THR A 14 -5.85 11.58 -37.46
CA THR A 14 -4.94 11.53 -36.30
C THR A 14 -4.72 12.89 -35.61
N LYS A 15 -5.40 13.14 -34.48
CA LYS A 15 -5.10 14.27 -33.58
C LYS A 15 -3.74 14.03 -32.90
N LYS A 16 -2.64 14.24 -33.64
CA LYS A 16 -1.28 14.31 -33.10
C LYS A 16 -1.27 15.46 -32.09
N GLY A 17 -1.26 15.12 -30.80
CA GLY A 17 -1.24 16.09 -29.71
C GLY A 17 -0.15 17.14 -29.97
N VAL A 18 -0.55 18.41 -30.02
CA VAL A 18 0.36 19.54 -30.19
C VAL A 18 1.42 19.45 -29.10
N LYS A 19 2.66 19.13 -29.49
CA LYS A 19 3.81 19.13 -28.56
C LYS A 19 3.94 20.56 -28.02
N ARG A 20 3.43 20.80 -26.82
CA ARG A 20 3.58 22.10 -26.13
C ARG A 20 5.07 22.41 -26.05
N LYS A 21 5.50 23.53 -26.64
CA LYS A 21 6.89 24.01 -26.53
C LYS A 21 7.21 24.12 -25.03
N ARG A 22 8.25 23.40 -24.60
CA ARG A 22 8.67 23.40 -23.19
C ARG A 22 9.18 24.81 -22.87
N ALA A 23 8.52 25.50 -21.94
CA ALA A 23 8.96 26.81 -21.48
C ALA A 23 10.45 26.75 -21.05
N PRO A 24 11.22 27.84 -21.24
CA PRO A 24 12.60 27.92 -20.81
C PRO A 24 12.71 27.47 -19.35
N ARG A 25 13.69 26.60 -19.05
CA ARG A 25 13.91 26.17 -17.67
C ARG A 25 14.38 27.39 -16.88
N THR A 26 13.50 28.01 -16.09
CA THR A 26 13.91 29.03 -15.13
C THR A 26 14.85 28.38 -14.12
N LYS A 27 16.16 28.61 -14.28
CA LYS A 27 17.21 28.16 -13.36
C LYS A 27 17.23 29.06 -12.13
N GLY A 28 16.19 29.02 -11.30
CA GLY A 28 16.09 29.87 -10.11
C GLY A 28 15.03 29.40 -9.11
N PRO A 29 15.10 29.86 -7.84
CA PRO A 29 13.99 29.71 -6.91
C PRO A 29 12.73 30.37 -7.49
N CYS A 30 11.53 29.92 -7.11
CA CYS A 30 10.32 30.68 -7.41
C CYS A 30 10.29 31.98 -6.59
N ASP A 31 9.33 32.84 -6.91
CA ASP A 31 9.03 34.07 -6.16
C ASP A 31 8.68 33.81 -4.69
N HIS A 32 8.36 32.55 -4.36
CA HIS A 32 8.14 32.05 -2.99
C HIS A 32 9.42 31.48 -2.34
N GLY A 33 10.60 31.71 -2.92
CA GLY A 33 11.90 31.28 -2.38
C GLY A 33 12.23 29.78 -2.52
N VAL A 34 11.35 28.95 -3.10
CA VAL A 34 11.55 27.50 -3.15
C VAL A 34 12.29 27.06 -4.42
N LYS A 35 13.36 26.29 -4.25
CA LYS A 35 14.12 25.62 -5.33
C LYS A 35 14.22 24.12 -5.02
N PRO A 36 13.77 23.22 -5.92
CA PRO A 36 13.15 23.48 -7.23
C PRO A 36 11.70 23.99 -7.14
N ARG A 37 11.24 24.79 -8.13
CA ARG A 37 9.85 25.33 -8.19
C ARG A 37 8.77 24.24 -8.12
N SER A 38 9.09 23.00 -8.53
CA SER A 38 8.21 21.82 -8.42
C SER A 38 7.87 21.44 -6.98
N ASN A 39 8.66 21.91 -6.01
CA ASN A 39 8.47 21.71 -4.58
C ASN A 39 7.80 22.92 -3.92
N CYS A 40 7.44 23.96 -4.69
CA CYS A 40 6.65 25.06 -4.17
C CYS A 40 5.17 24.66 -4.17
N LYS A 41 4.57 24.57 -2.98
CA LYS A 41 3.14 24.24 -2.83
C LYS A 41 2.25 25.25 -3.56
N VAL A 42 2.63 26.53 -3.59
CA VAL A 42 1.88 27.58 -4.29
C VAL A 42 1.99 27.40 -5.81
N CYS A 43 3.21 27.25 -6.34
CA CYS A 43 3.39 27.13 -7.80
C CYS A 43 2.89 25.80 -8.37
N SER A 44 3.03 24.70 -7.64
CA SER A 44 2.78 23.33 -8.14
C SER A 44 1.59 22.64 -7.48
N GLY A 45 0.92 23.31 -6.54
CA GLY A 45 -0.34 22.87 -5.94
C GLY A 45 -1.53 23.12 -6.86
N CYS A 46 -2.62 22.42 -6.57
CA CYS A 46 -3.94 22.61 -7.15
C CYS A 46 -4.93 23.08 -6.06
N PRO A 47 -6.10 23.64 -6.43
CA PRO A 47 -7.12 24.04 -5.46
C PRO A 47 -7.61 22.89 -4.57
N HIS A 48 -7.46 21.63 -4.99
CA HIS A 48 -7.81 20.44 -4.20
C HIS A 48 -6.77 20.07 -3.11
N GLY A 49 -5.86 20.99 -2.75
CA GLY A 49 -4.85 20.78 -1.70
C GLY A 49 -3.77 19.74 -2.03
N LYS A 50 -3.66 19.31 -3.29
CA LYS A 50 -2.68 18.31 -3.76
C LYS A 50 -1.70 18.96 -4.74
N TRP A 51 -0.55 18.33 -4.96
CA TRP A 51 0.30 18.70 -6.10
C TRP A 51 -0.44 18.39 -7.41
N ARG A 52 -0.45 19.31 -8.39
CA ARG A 52 -1.16 19.12 -9.67
C ARG A 52 -0.85 17.78 -10.32
N ARG A 53 0.43 17.37 -10.32
CA ARG A 53 0.89 16.10 -10.88
C ARG A 53 0.26 14.87 -10.23
N PHE A 54 -0.16 14.94 -8.97
CA PHE A 54 -0.74 13.86 -8.18
C PHE A 54 -2.24 14.02 -7.92
N CYS A 55 -2.87 15.08 -8.45
CA CYS A 55 -4.28 15.33 -8.22
C CYS A 55 -5.13 14.54 -9.23
N LYS A 56 -6.03 13.70 -8.72
CA LYS A 56 -6.98 12.93 -9.54
C LYS A 56 -7.96 13.83 -10.28
N GLU A 57 -8.52 14.81 -9.58
CA GLU A 57 -9.52 15.76 -10.12
C GLU A 57 -8.93 16.67 -11.22
N CYS A 58 -7.63 16.97 -11.16
CA CYS A 58 -6.96 17.74 -12.21
C CYS A 58 -6.40 16.88 -13.35
N GLY A 59 -6.65 15.56 -13.38
CA GLY A 59 -6.05 14.66 -14.37
C GLY A 59 -4.52 14.64 -14.31
N GLY A 60 -3.95 14.72 -13.10
CA GLY A 60 -2.52 14.83 -12.88
C GLY A 60 -1.71 13.76 -13.61
N SER A 61 -0.56 14.15 -14.17
CA SER A 61 0.27 13.27 -15.00
C SER A 61 0.73 11.98 -14.30
N GLN A 62 0.79 11.97 -12.97
CA GLN A 62 1.18 10.79 -12.18
C GLN A 62 -0.01 9.91 -11.77
N VAL A 63 -1.26 10.28 -12.09
CA VAL A 63 -2.46 9.51 -11.77
C VAL A 63 -2.93 8.76 -13.02
N CYS A 64 -3.16 7.45 -12.94
CA CYS A 64 -3.74 6.67 -14.03
C CYS A 64 -5.27 6.79 -14.07
N GLU A 65 -5.89 6.23 -15.11
CA GLU A 65 -7.35 6.14 -15.25
C GLU A 65 -8.02 5.42 -14.05
N HIS A 66 -7.34 4.44 -13.45
CA HIS A 66 -7.79 3.76 -12.23
C HIS A 66 -7.74 4.64 -10.96
N GLY A 67 -7.36 5.92 -11.08
CA GLY A 67 -7.25 6.86 -9.96
C GLY A 67 -6.11 6.57 -8.99
N ARG A 68 -5.18 5.67 -9.35
CA ARG A 68 -3.98 5.33 -8.56
C ARG A 68 -2.75 6.05 -9.11
N GLN A 69 -1.68 6.15 -8.31
CA GLN A 69 -0.40 6.63 -8.83
C GLN A 69 0.10 5.65 -9.90
N ARG A 70 0.39 6.13 -11.12
CA ARG A 70 0.78 5.33 -12.29
C ARG A 70 1.89 4.33 -11.97
N SER A 71 2.93 4.76 -11.26
CA SER A 71 4.06 3.89 -10.90
C SER A 71 3.68 2.71 -10.00
N HIS A 72 2.59 2.82 -9.22
CA HIS A 72 2.12 1.78 -8.30
C HIS A 72 0.84 1.08 -8.77
N CYS A 73 0.31 1.45 -9.93
CA CYS A 73 -0.89 0.82 -10.45
C CYS A 73 -0.56 -0.55 -11.05
N LYS A 74 -1.13 -1.62 -10.48
CA LYS A 74 -0.94 -2.99 -10.99
C LYS A 74 -1.55 -3.18 -12.37
N GLU A 75 -2.75 -2.64 -12.58
CA GLU A 75 -3.49 -2.74 -13.85
C GLU A 75 -2.75 -2.05 -15.01
N CYS A 76 -2.07 -0.94 -14.73
CA CYS A 76 -1.24 -0.25 -15.73
C CYS A 76 0.19 -0.82 -15.84
N GLY A 77 0.54 -1.90 -15.14
CA GLY A 77 1.91 -2.42 -15.12
C GLY A 77 2.94 -1.40 -14.60
N GLY A 78 2.56 -0.60 -13.61
CA GLY A 78 3.36 0.51 -13.10
C GLY A 78 4.80 0.12 -12.78
N SER A 79 5.75 1.04 -12.99
CA SER A 79 7.20 0.76 -12.88
C SER A 79 7.67 0.25 -11.50
N ALA A 80 6.90 0.49 -10.45
CA ALA A 80 7.18 -0.03 -9.10
C ALA A 80 6.61 -1.44 -8.88
N ILE A 81 5.88 -2.01 -9.83
CA ILE A 81 5.31 -3.36 -9.79
C ILE A 81 6.23 -4.31 -10.58
N CYS A 82 6.47 -5.51 -10.05
CA CYS A 82 7.20 -6.57 -10.74
C CYS A 82 6.25 -7.55 -11.44
N VAL A 83 6.81 -8.49 -12.19
CA VAL A 83 6.07 -9.56 -12.90
C VAL A 83 5.20 -10.40 -11.97
N HIS A 84 5.55 -10.50 -10.68
CA HIS A 84 4.76 -11.19 -9.65
C HIS A 84 3.59 -10.35 -9.10
N ALA A 85 3.24 -9.23 -9.73
CA ALA A 85 2.21 -8.29 -9.28
C ALA A 85 2.41 -7.76 -7.83
N ARG A 86 3.67 -7.75 -7.37
CA ARG A 86 4.12 -7.23 -6.06
C ARG A 86 4.91 -5.94 -6.27
N GLU A 87 5.00 -5.11 -5.24
CA GLU A 87 5.91 -3.96 -5.28
C GLU A 87 7.36 -4.46 -5.39
N ARG A 88 8.07 -4.03 -6.43
CA ARG A 88 9.40 -4.51 -6.81
C ARG A 88 10.40 -4.42 -5.66
N SER A 89 10.36 -3.33 -4.89
CA SER A 89 11.20 -3.12 -3.71
C SER A 89 10.97 -4.16 -2.60
N LYS A 90 9.77 -4.76 -2.53
CA LYS A 90 9.34 -5.71 -1.50
C LYS A 90 9.24 -7.15 -2.03
N CYS A 91 9.47 -7.37 -3.32
CA CYS A 91 9.36 -8.68 -3.92
C CYS A 91 10.60 -9.52 -3.60
N LYS A 92 10.40 -10.62 -2.87
CA LYS A 92 11.47 -11.56 -2.52
C LYS A 92 12.06 -12.24 -3.76
N GLU A 93 11.22 -12.68 -4.68
CA GLU A 93 11.62 -13.37 -5.92
C GLU A 93 12.44 -12.48 -6.86
N CYS A 94 12.19 -11.17 -6.85
CA CYS A 94 12.98 -10.21 -7.63
C CYS A 94 14.22 -9.68 -6.88
N GLY A 95 14.51 -10.17 -5.68
CA GLY A 95 15.60 -9.63 -4.85
C GLY A 95 15.43 -8.14 -4.53
N GLY A 96 14.19 -7.67 -4.41
CA GLY A 96 13.86 -6.26 -4.24
C GLY A 96 14.69 -5.58 -3.16
N GLY A 97 15.11 -4.33 -3.37
CA GLY A 97 16.05 -3.62 -2.49
C GLY A 97 15.63 -3.50 -1.02
N GLY A 98 14.37 -3.77 -0.68
CA GLY A 98 13.87 -3.86 0.70
C GLY A 98 14.03 -5.24 1.35
N ILE A 99 14.52 -6.25 0.64
CA ILE A 99 14.75 -7.63 1.11
C ILE A 99 16.27 -7.84 1.28
N CYS A 100 16.68 -8.45 2.40
CA CYS A 100 18.09 -8.80 2.66
C CYS A 100 18.43 -10.18 2.08
N VAL A 101 19.72 -10.54 2.12
CA VAL A 101 20.21 -11.87 1.72
C VAL A 101 19.54 -13.01 2.50
N HIS A 102 19.10 -12.76 3.74
CA HIS A 102 18.34 -13.74 4.55
C HIS A 102 16.87 -13.89 4.11
N GLY A 103 16.44 -13.22 3.03
CA GLY A 103 15.06 -13.27 2.53
C GLY A 103 14.03 -12.57 3.44
N ARG A 104 14.50 -11.78 4.42
CA ARG A 104 13.67 -10.98 5.33
C ARG A 104 13.66 -9.52 4.87
N ARG A 105 12.67 -8.73 5.30
CA ARG A 105 12.68 -7.28 5.03
C ARG A 105 13.86 -6.64 5.77
N ARG A 106 14.73 -5.92 5.06
CA ARG A 106 15.99 -5.35 5.58
C ARG A 106 15.80 -4.58 6.88
N SER A 107 14.75 -3.75 6.95
CA SER A 107 14.48 -2.92 8.13
C SER A 107 14.23 -3.70 9.42
N VAL A 108 13.76 -4.95 9.34
CA VAL A 108 13.44 -5.80 10.50
C VAL A 108 14.33 -7.04 10.60
N CYS A 109 15.35 -7.15 9.75
CA CYS A 109 16.28 -8.27 9.79
C CYS A 109 17.28 -8.05 10.92
N LYS A 110 17.25 -8.92 11.94
CA LYS A 110 18.18 -8.86 13.08
C LYS A 110 19.63 -9.05 12.66
N GLU A 111 19.88 -10.03 11.79
CA GLU A 111 21.22 -10.37 11.28
C GLU A 111 21.83 -9.23 10.46
N CYS A 112 21.02 -8.38 9.84
CA CYS A 112 21.49 -7.20 9.10
C CYS A 112 21.53 -5.93 9.95
N GLY A 113 21.22 -6.00 11.26
CA GLY A 113 21.11 -4.80 12.09
C GLY A 113 20.03 -3.83 11.59
N GLY A 114 18.93 -4.36 11.03
CA GLY A 114 17.91 -3.55 10.37
C GLY A 114 17.45 -2.37 11.23
N GLY A 115 17.26 -1.19 10.61
CA GLY A 115 17.03 0.06 11.35
C GLY A 115 15.79 0.11 12.26
N SER A 116 14.88 -0.86 12.18
CA SER A 116 13.74 -1.04 13.10
C SER A 116 14.05 -1.97 14.28
N ILE A 117 15.25 -2.52 14.38
CA ILE A 117 15.72 -3.34 15.50
C ILE A 117 16.39 -2.41 16.53
N CYS A 118 16.06 -2.58 17.81
CA CYS A 118 16.75 -1.89 18.90
C CYS A 118 17.92 -2.72 19.44
N GLU A 119 18.69 -2.14 20.35
CA GLU A 119 19.83 -2.80 21.02
C GLU A 119 19.44 -4.11 21.71
N HIS A 120 18.19 -4.24 22.19
CA HIS A 120 17.64 -5.46 22.79
C HIS A 120 17.30 -6.56 21.76
N ALA A 121 17.74 -6.45 20.50
CA ALA A 121 17.43 -7.36 19.40
C ALA A 121 15.90 -7.60 19.19
N ARG A 122 15.09 -6.62 19.61
CA ARG A 122 13.62 -6.59 19.44
C ARG A 122 13.25 -5.54 18.40
N ILE A 123 12.06 -5.67 17.82
CA ILE A 123 11.53 -4.63 16.95
C ILE A 123 11.24 -3.39 17.82
N ARG A 124 11.88 -2.26 17.53
CA ARG A 124 11.91 -1.03 18.36
C ARG A 124 10.53 -0.59 18.81
N PHE A 125 9.54 -0.58 17.91
CA PHE A 125 8.18 -0.16 18.24
C PHE A 125 7.41 -1.14 19.16
N TYR A 126 7.86 -2.39 19.31
CA TYR A 126 7.34 -3.37 20.27
C TYR A 126 8.25 -3.59 21.47
N CYS A 127 9.39 -2.90 21.55
CA CYS A 127 10.32 -3.08 22.66
C CYS A 127 9.81 -2.32 23.88
N LYS A 128 9.57 -3.04 24.98
CA LYS A 128 9.12 -2.43 26.25
C LYS A 128 10.19 -1.55 26.88
N GLU A 129 11.44 -2.02 26.86
CA GLU A 129 12.60 -1.31 27.43
C GLU A 129 12.85 0.02 26.70
N CYS A 130 12.66 0.06 25.38
CA CYS A 130 12.78 1.31 24.60
C CYS A 130 11.52 2.19 24.62
N GLY A 131 10.46 1.84 25.39
CA GLY A 131 9.20 2.57 25.36
C GLY A 131 8.52 2.58 23.98
N GLY A 132 8.62 1.47 23.24
CA GLY A 132 8.18 1.38 21.85
C GLY A 132 6.76 1.89 21.63
N SER A 133 6.52 2.55 20.49
CA SER A 133 5.25 3.24 20.20
C SER A 133 3.99 2.36 20.22
N GLN A 134 4.12 1.04 20.17
CA GLN A 134 2.99 0.11 20.30
C GLN A 134 2.77 -0.37 21.73
N ILE A 135 3.59 0.02 22.70
CA ILE A 135 3.46 -0.33 24.11
C ILE A 135 2.70 0.80 24.82
N CYS A 136 1.67 0.45 25.60
CA CYS A 136 0.94 1.41 26.42
C CYS A 136 1.64 1.60 27.78
N GLN A 137 1.17 2.59 28.56
CA GLN A 137 1.64 2.83 29.92
C GLN A 137 1.51 1.60 30.85
N HIS A 138 0.59 0.68 30.57
CA HIS A 138 0.43 -0.58 31.31
C HIS A 138 1.44 -1.67 30.89
N GLY A 139 2.43 -1.37 30.06
CA GLY A 139 3.44 -2.33 29.59
C GLY A 139 2.90 -3.43 28.67
N ARG A 140 1.68 -3.26 28.14
CA ARG A 140 1.00 -4.17 27.20
C ARG A 140 1.02 -3.58 25.79
N VAL A 141 0.86 -4.43 24.78
CA VAL A 141 0.67 -3.95 23.40
C VAL A 141 -0.67 -3.21 23.33
N ARG A 142 -0.65 -1.94 22.89
CA ARG A 142 -1.79 -1.01 22.83
C ARG A 142 -3.05 -1.64 22.26
N SER A 143 -2.94 -2.37 21.16
CA SER A 143 -4.09 -3.02 20.50
C SER A 143 -4.77 -4.08 21.36
N TYR A 144 -4.06 -4.73 22.29
CA TYR A 144 -4.58 -5.79 23.16
C TYR A 144 -4.81 -5.33 24.60
N CYS A 145 -4.56 -4.06 24.92
CA CYS A 145 -4.72 -3.55 26.27
C CYS A 145 -6.20 -3.26 26.54
N LYS A 146 -6.81 -4.03 27.45
CA LYS A 146 -8.22 -3.83 27.87
C LYS A 146 -8.45 -2.46 28.50
N GLU A 147 -7.53 -2.03 29.36
CA GLU A 147 -7.59 -0.75 30.07
C GLU A 147 -7.50 0.46 29.11
N CYS A 148 -6.81 0.30 27.97
CA CYS A 148 -6.76 1.33 26.94
C CYS A 148 -7.88 1.22 25.89
N GLY A 149 -8.82 0.27 26.03
CA GLY A 149 -9.82 0.00 24.99
C GLY A 149 -9.18 -0.38 23.64
N GLY A 150 -8.09 -1.16 23.68
CA GLY A 150 -7.28 -1.48 22.51
C GLY A 150 -8.10 -1.99 21.33
N ALA A 151 -7.66 -1.65 20.10
CA ALA A 151 -8.42 -1.95 18.88
C ALA A 151 -8.75 -3.44 18.66
N SER A 152 -8.05 -4.37 19.30
CA SER A 152 -8.33 -5.81 19.26
C SER A 152 -9.33 -6.28 20.32
N ILE A 153 -9.74 -5.40 21.23
CA ILE A 153 -10.72 -5.67 22.29
C ILE A 153 -12.10 -5.21 21.82
N CYS A 154 -13.12 -6.04 22.02
CA CYS A 154 -14.51 -5.68 21.73
C CYS A 154 -15.20 -5.04 22.95
N VAL A 155 -16.44 -4.59 22.74
CA VAL A 155 -17.29 -4.01 23.80
C VAL A 155 -17.52 -4.98 24.97
N HIS A 156 -17.44 -6.29 24.74
CA HIS A 156 -17.54 -7.33 25.78
C HIS A 156 -16.21 -7.57 26.54
N ALA A 157 -15.22 -6.69 26.42
CA ALA A 157 -13.88 -6.82 27.02
C ALA A 157 -13.12 -8.13 26.66
N ARG A 158 -13.50 -8.75 25.55
CA ARG A 158 -12.89 -9.97 24.98
C ARG A 158 -12.07 -9.61 23.74
N GLU A 159 -11.14 -10.47 23.36
CA GLU A 159 -10.43 -10.31 22.07
C GLU A 159 -11.45 -10.45 20.94
N ARG A 160 -11.58 -9.43 20.08
CA ARG A 160 -12.61 -9.34 19.04
C ARG A 160 -12.58 -10.53 18.09
N SER A 161 -11.39 -11.04 17.77
CA SER A 161 -11.19 -12.23 16.94
C SER A 161 -11.81 -13.50 17.54
N LYS A 162 -11.89 -13.59 18.88
CA LYS A 162 -12.37 -14.74 19.65
C LYS A 162 -13.73 -14.48 20.32
N CYS A 163 -14.34 -13.33 20.08
CA CYS A 163 -15.61 -13.00 20.71
C CYS A 163 -16.75 -13.59 19.89
N LYS A 164 -17.47 -14.57 20.46
CA LYS A 164 -18.65 -15.21 19.85
C LYS A 164 -19.73 -14.17 19.52
N GLU A 165 -20.03 -13.28 20.46
CA GLU A 165 -21.06 -12.25 20.34
C GLU A 165 -20.75 -11.23 19.24
N CYS A 166 -19.47 -11.03 18.89
CA CYS A 166 -19.07 -10.16 17.79
C CYS A 166 -18.85 -10.90 16.47
N GLY A 167 -19.20 -12.20 16.38
CA GLY A 167 -18.90 -13.01 15.20
C GLY A 167 -17.40 -13.09 14.88
N GLY A 168 -16.56 -13.14 15.91
CA GLY A 168 -15.11 -13.07 15.78
C GLY A 168 -14.58 -14.12 14.79
N GLY A 169 -13.76 -13.69 13.82
CA GLY A 169 -13.29 -14.54 12.73
C GLY A 169 -12.43 -15.75 13.13
N SER A 170 -12.05 -15.89 14.41
CA SER A 170 -11.42 -17.10 14.95
C SER A 170 -12.43 -18.12 15.47
N ILE A 171 -13.71 -17.82 15.52
CA ILE A 171 -14.78 -18.75 15.91
C ILE A 171 -15.21 -19.55 14.67
N CYS A 172 -15.37 -20.86 14.82
CA CYS A 172 -15.93 -21.73 13.78
C CYS A 172 -17.45 -21.81 13.87
N GLU A 173 -18.06 -22.47 12.89
CA GLU A 173 -19.50 -22.81 12.90
C GLU A 173 -19.90 -23.63 14.15
N HIS A 174 -18.96 -24.36 14.75
CA HIS A 174 -19.17 -25.13 16.00
C HIS A 174 -19.03 -24.28 17.27
N ASP A 175 -19.11 -22.95 17.18
CA ASP A 175 -19.01 -22.00 18.30
C ASP A 175 -17.73 -22.11 19.16
N ARG A 176 -16.67 -22.69 18.60
CA ARG A 176 -15.37 -22.89 19.26
C ARG A 176 -14.29 -22.09 18.54
N VAL A 177 -13.18 -21.80 19.21
CA VAL A 177 -12.02 -21.23 18.54
C VAL A 177 -11.50 -22.24 17.51
N ARG A 178 -11.39 -21.83 16.24
CA ARG A 178 -10.99 -22.65 15.08
C ARG A 178 -9.69 -23.42 15.29
N SER A 179 -8.77 -22.88 16.09
CA SER A 179 -7.48 -23.52 16.43
C SER A 179 -7.59 -24.59 17.53
N SER A 180 -8.69 -24.63 18.29
CA SER A 180 -8.94 -25.64 19.33
C SER A 180 -10.08 -26.61 18.97
N CYS A 181 -10.91 -26.29 17.99
CA CYS A 181 -12.00 -27.15 17.52
C CYS A 181 -11.47 -28.45 16.89
N LYS A 182 -11.77 -29.60 17.51
CA LYS A 182 -11.33 -30.93 17.03
C LYS A 182 -11.89 -31.26 15.64
N GLU A 183 -13.14 -30.90 15.36
CA GLU A 183 -13.79 -31.11 14.06
C GLU A 183 -13.12 -30.29 12.95
N CYS A 184 -12.88 -28.99 13.20
CA CYS A 184 -12.16 -28.14 12.25
C CYS A 184 -10.68 -28.51 12.10
N LYS A 185 -10.06 -29.22 13.06
CA LYS A 185 -8.69 -29.73 12.90
C LYS A 185 -8.65 -30.94 11.97
N ARG A 186 -9.66 -31.81 12.02
CA ARG A 186 -9.77 -33.01 11.18
C ARG A 186 -10.00 -32.65 9.71
N ASN A 187 -10.83 -31.63 9.44
CA ASN A 187 -11.15 -31.17 8.07
C ASN A 187 -10.09 -30.28 7.39
N ARG A 188 -8.95 -29.98 8.02
CA ARG A 188 -7.85 -29.22 7.38
C ARG A 188 -6.90 -30.08 6.54
N SER A 189 -7.02 -31.40 6.65
CA SER A 189 -6.10 -32.37 6.04
C SER A 189 -6.52 -32.79 4.63
N THR A 190 -7.74 -32.46 4.21
CA THR A 190 -8.24 -32.73 2.86
C THR A 190 -8.17 -31.45 2.04
N PRO A 191 -7.24 -31.33 1.08
CA PRO A 191 -7.35 -30.30 0.07
C PRO A 191 -8.68 -30.49 -0.68
N PRO A 192 -9.37 -29.41 -1.10
CA PRO A 192 -10.46 -29.57 -2.05
C PRO A 192 -9.89 -30.24 -3.29
N GLN A 193 -10.39 -31.44 -3.62
CA GLN A 193 -10.10 -32.05 -4.91
C GLN A 193 -10.69 -31.13 -5.98
N ARG A 194 -9.81 -30.59 -6.82
CA ARG A 194 -10.14 -29.93 -8.07
C ARG A 194 -9.30 -30.56 -9.16
#